data_AF-A0A5B0SJT0-F1
#
_entry.id   AF-A0A5B0SJT0-F1
#
_cell.length_a   1.000
_cell.length_b   1.000
_cell.length_c   1.000
_cell.angle_alpha   90.00
_cell.angle_beta   90.00
_cell.angle_gamma   90.00
#
_symmetry.space_group_name_H-M   'P 1'
#
loop_
_entity.id
_entity.type
_entity.pdbx_description
1 polymer ?
#
loop_
_entity_poly.entity_id
_entity_poly.type
_entity_poly.pdbx_seq_one_letter_code
_entity_poly.pdbx_strand_id
1 'polypeptide(L)'
;MTRYRTVLLCAGGSGFTYCMAALEDIIGQAAKSGRSLTKHVHVVWSLREPDMIESFGPGIEETIRVAQAHGITVTVKLFLTKANSNSLVERSYLASLELKVDRPIFSQVLNEVASGEALVNGGGLGVGVCGPSGLVEGVSQAVMDLDPNQVQGIGGVKLHSEKFGW
;
A
#
# COMPACT_ATOMS: atom_id res chain seq x y z
N MET A 1 0.00 1.53 12.19
CA MET A 1 1.38 1.35 11.68
C MET A 1 2.21 2.65 11.70
N THR A 2 1.91 3.60 12.59
CA THR A 2 2.48 4.96 12.60
C THR A 2 3.92 5.08 13.12
N ARG A 3 4.55 3.96 13.48
CA ARG A 3 5.93 3.90 14.01
C ARG A 3 6.99 3.78 12.92
N TYR A 4 6.59 3.74 11.65
CA TYR A 4 7.48 3.59 10.51
C TYR A 4 7.45 4.85 9.66
N ARG A 5 8.61 5.26 9.16
CA ARG A 5 8.71 6.36 8.20
C ARG A 5 8.07 6.01 6.86
N THR A 6 8.22 4.76 6.44
CA THR A 6 7.64 4.22 5.22
C THR A 6 6.70 3.07 5.56
N VAL A 7 5.52 3.05 4.94
CA VAL A 7 4.55 1.97 5.10
C VAL A 7 4.17 1.42 3.73
N LEU A 8 4.13 0.10 3.59
CA LEU A 8 3.56 -0.61 2.44
C LEU A 8 2.32 -1.39 2.90
N LEU A 9 1.18 -1.13 2.25
CA LEU A 9 -0.09 -1.81 2.48
C LEU A 9 -0.46 -2.61 1.23
N CYS A 10 -0.52 -3.93 1.34
CA CYS A 10 -0.87 -4.83 0.27
C CYS A 10 -2.25 -5.47 0.53
N ALA A 11 -3.13 -5.44 -0.45
CA ALA A 11 -4.47 -6.04 -0.35
C ALA A 11 -4.78 -6.95 -1.53
N GLY A 12 -5.48 -8.04 -1.26
CA GLY A 12 -6.16 -8.86 -2.26
C GLY A 12 -7.68 -8.81 -2.10
N GLY A 13 -8.43 -8.45 -3.15
CA GLY A 13 -9.89 -8.44 -3.13
C GLY A 13 -10.45 -7.61 -1.95
N SER A 14 -11.30 -8.22 -1.14
CA SER A 14 -11.91 -7.61 0.06
C SER A 14 -10.92 -7.30 1.19
N GLY A 15 -9.69 -7.83 1.14
CA GLY A 15 -8.62 -7.46 2.08
C GLY A 15 -8.27 -5.97 2.03
N PHE A 16 -8.78 -5.22 1.04
CA PHE A 16 -8.62 -3.78 0.98
C PHE A 16 -9.33 -3.03 2.11
N THR A 17 -10.40 -3.58 2.69
CA THR A 17 -11.06 -2.96 3.85
C THR A 17 -10.08 -2.78 5.02
N TYR A 18 -9.22 -3.79 5.27
CA TYR A 18 -8.14 -3.69 6.24
C TYR A 18 -7.13 -2.59 5.87
N CYS A 19 -6.68 -2.58 4.62
CA CYS A 19 -5.71 -1.59 4.14
C CYS A 19 -6.26 -0.16 4.22
N MET A 20 -7.54 0.04 3.89
CA MET A 20 -8.20 1.34 3.98
C MET A 20 -8.25 1.82 5.43
N ALA A 21 -8.69 0.96 6.36
CA ALA A 21 -8.70 1.31 7.78
C ALA A 21 -7.30 1.63 8.32
N ALA A 22 -6.28 0.88 7.91
CA ALA A 22 -4.90 1.15 8.29
C ALA A 22 -4.37 2.47 7.71
N LEU A 23 -4.71 2.78 6.45
CA LEU A 23 -4.35 4.04 5.79
C LEU A 23 -5.02 5.22 6.50
N GLU A 24 -6.34 5.15 6.72
CA GLU A 24 -7.11 6.19 7.42
C GLU A 24 -6.61 6.41 8.85
N ASP A 25 -6.22 5.36 9.57
CA ASP A 25 -5.63 5.48 10.90
C ASP A 25 -4.28 6.23 10.87
N ILE A 26 -3.39 5.90 9.93
CA ILE A 26 -2.10 6.57 9.78
C ILE A 26 -2.31 8.07 9.49
N ILE A 27 -3.14 8.38 8.50
CA ILE A 27 -3.40 9.76 8.08
C ILE A 27 -4.18 10.52 9.15
N GLY A 28 -5.18 9.89 9.77
CA GLY A 28 -5.97 10.47 10.85
C GLY A 28 -5.15 10.78 12.11
N GLN A 29 -4.18 9.93 12.47
CA GLN A 29 -3.25 10.24 13.56
C GLN A 29 -2.33 11.42 13.23
N ALA A 30 -1.86 11.51 11.98
CA ALA A 30 -1.07 12.65 11.52
C ALA A 30 -1.88 13.96 11.60
N ALA A 31 -3.13 13.93 11.14
CA ALA A 31 -4.03 15.07 11.18
C ALA A 31 -4.33 15.54 12.62
N LYS A 32 -4.58 14.59 13.53
CA LYS A 32 -4.87 14.88 14.95
C LYS A 32 -3.67 15.45 15.69
N SER A 33 -2.47 14.94 15.44
CA SER A 33 -1.28 15.30 16.22
C SER A 33 -0.46 16.41 15.59
N GLY A 34 -0.72 16.78 14.34
CA GLY A 34 0.04 17.77 13.57
C GLY A 34 1.46 17.33 13.20
N ARG A 35 1.86 16.12 13.58
CA ARG A 35 3.18 15.55 13.31
C ARG A 35 3.05 14.07 12.96
N SER A 36 3.86 13.60 12.02
CA SER A 36 3.92 12.18 11.68
C SER A 36 5.35 11.78 11.37
N LEU A 37 5.77 10.65 11.94
CA LEU A 37 6.99 9.96 11.53
C LEU A 37 6.80 9.39 10.13
N THR A 38 5.62 8.84 9.82
CA THR A 38 5.29 8.32 8.51
C THR A 38 5.25 9.46 7.49
N LYS A 39 6.07 9.34 6.45
CA LYS A 39 6.17 10.30 5.33
C LYS A 39 5.75 9.69 4.01
N HIS A 40 5.80 8.36 3.90
CA HIS A 40 5.50 7.65 2.66
C HIS A 40 4.59 6.46 2.96
N VAL A 41 3.47 6.38 2.25
CA VAL A 41 2.59 5.22 2.28
C VAL A 41 2.39 4.72 0.86
N HIS A 42 2.76 3.47 0.62
CA HIS A 42 2.53 2.77 -0.63
C HIS A 42 1.36 1.81 -0.44
N VAL A 43 0.39 1.87 -1.33
CA VAL A 43 -0.77 0.99 -1.33
C VAL A 43 -0.73 0.16 -2.61
N VAL A 44 -0.81 -1.15 -2.47
CA VAL A 44 -0.91 -2.09 -3.58
C VAL A 44 -2.20 -2.88 -3.39
N TRP A 45 -3.13 -2.73 -4.32
CA TRP A 45 -4.38 -3.46 -4.28
C TRP A 45 -4.54 -4.34 -5.51
N SER A 46 -4.54 -5.65 -5.31
CA SER A 46 -4.82 -6.65 -6.34
C SER A 46 -6.27 -7.09 -6.26
N LEU A 47 -6.99 -6.98 -7.38
CA LEU A 47 -8.43 -7.26 -7.43
C LEU A 47 -8.86 -7.79 -8.80
N ARG A 48 -10.09 -8.30 -8.87
CA ARG A 48 -10.69 -8.83 -10.10
C ARG A 48 -11.84 -7.97 -10.59
N GLU A 49 -12.69 -7.52 -9.67
CA GLU A 49 -13.86 -6.70 -9.97
C GLU A 49 -13.53 -5.21 -9.82
N PRO A 50 -13.49 -4.44 -10.92
CA PRO A 50 -13.22 -2.98 -10.86
C PRO A 50 -14.29 -2.21 -10.08
N ASP A 51 -15.52 -2.72 -9.98
CA ASP A 51 -16.61 -2.12 -9.21
C ASP A 51 -16.27 -2.00 -7.71
N MET A 52 -15.35 -2.83 -7.19
CA MET A 52 -14.85 -2.64 -5.83
C MET A 52 -14.12 -1.30 -5.68
N ILE A 53 -13.42 -0.83 -6.71
CA ILE A 53 -12.70 0.46 -6.69
C ILE A 53 -13.70 1.59 -6.47
N GLU A 54 -14.90 1.49 -7.02
CA GLU A 54 -15.96 2.52 -6.87
C GLU A 54 -16.33 2.77 -5.43
N SER A 55 -16.41 1.70 -4.66
CA SER A 55 -16.82 1.77 -3.26
C SER A 55 -15.77 2.48 -2.40
N PHE A 56 -14.50 2.44 -2.80
CA PHE A 56 -13.40 3.03 -2.03
C PHE A 56 -12.80 4.30 -2.65
N GLY A 57 -13.03 4.56 -3.94
CA GLY A 57 -12.42 5.64 -4.71
C GLY A 57 -12.51 7.01 -4.03
N PRO A 58 -13.71 7.49 -3.65
CA PRO A 58 -13.85 8.76 -2.93
C PRO A 58 -13.11 8.81 -1.60
N GLY A 59 -13.10 7.70 -0.85
CA GLY A 59 -12.37 7.59 0.42
C GLY A 59 -10.86 7.65 0.21
N ILE A 60 -10.34 6.98 -0.83
CA ILE A 60 -8.93 7.01 -1.21
C ILE A 60 -8.52 8.44 -1.58
N GLU A 61 -9.30 9.10 -2.45
CA GLU A 61 -9.04 10.47 -2.92
C GLU A 61 -8.98 11.45 -1.74
N GLU A 62 -9.98 11.40 -0.85
CA GLU A 62 -10.01 12.25 0.35
C GLU A 62 -8.83 11.95 1.28
N THR A 63 -8.50 10.68 1.48
CA THR A 63 -7.38 10.28 2.34
C THR A 63 -6.04 10.75 1.78
N ILE A 64 -5.84 10.69 0.46
CA ILE A 64 -4.66 11.25 -0.22
C ILE A 64 -4.59 12.76 -0.01
N ARG A 65 -5.72 13.47 -0.17
CA ARG A 65 -5.78 14.92 0.03
C ARG A 65 -5.38 15.33 1.45
N VAL A 66 -5.92 14.64 2.46
CA VAL A 66 -5.55 14.88 3.87
C VAL A 66 -4.09 14.53 4.13
N ALA A 67 -3.60 13.41 3.57
CA ALA A 67 -2.21 13.02 3.69
C ALA A 67 -1.25 14.10 3.17
N GLN A 68 -1.53 14.65 1.99
CA GLN A 68 -0.75 15.72 1.38
C GLN A 68 -0.72 16.99 2.24
N ALA A 69 -1.87 17.38 2.81
CA ALA A 69 -1.96 18.53 3.72
C ALA A 69 -1.09 18.35 4.99
N HIS A 70 -0.76 17.11 5.35
CA HIS A 70 0.09 16.77 6.50
C HIS A 70 1.50 16.29 6.10
N GLY A 71 1.91 16.53 4.85
CA GLY A 71 3.26 16.20 4.36
C GLY A 71 3.54 14.70 4.30
N ILE A 72 2.52 13.90 3.99
CA ILE A 72 2.61 12.46 3.76
C ILE A 72 2.30 12.19 2.28
N THR A 73 3.23 11.55 1.59
CA THR A 73 3.02 11.09 0.22
C THR A 73 2.33 9.73 0.24
N VAL A 74 1.21 9.61 -0.47
CA VAL A 74 0.50 8.34 -0.66
C VAL A 74 0.57 7.96 -2.13
N THR A 75 1.05 6.77 -2.43
CA THR A 75 1.08 6.21 -3.80
C THR A 75 0.22 4.96 -3.83
N VAL A 76 -0.74 4.90 -4.74
CA VAL A 76 -1.66 3.77 -4.86
C VAL A 76 -1.49 3.10 -6.22
N LYS A 77 -1.18 1.80 -6.21
CA LYS A 77 -1.08 0.94 -7.39
C LYS A 77 -2.20 -0.10 -7.37
N LEU A 78 -3.05 -0.07 -8.39
CA LEU A 78 -4.14 -1.02 -8.60
C LEU A 78 -3.71 -2.08 -9.61
N PHE A 79 -3.91 -3.35 -9.27
CA PHE A 79 -3.60 -4.50 -10.13
C PHE A 79 -4.89 -5.25 -10.45
N LEU A 80 -5.45 -5.00 -11.64
CA LEU A 80 -6.63 -5.68 -12.14
C LEU A 80 -6.23 -7.01 -12.79
N THR A 81 -6.48 -8.09 -12.07
CA THR A 81 -6.00 -9.44 -12.43
C THR A 81 -6.90 -10.20 -13.41
N LYS A 82 -8.05 -9.62 -13.78
CA LYS A 82 -8.96 -10.14 -14.81
C LYS A 82 -9.06 -9.10 -15.93
N ALA A 83 -8.91 -9.54 -17.18
CA ALA A 83 -9.03 -8.70 -18.37
C ALA A 83 -10.48 -8.32 -18.66
N ASN A 84 -11.08 -7.48 -17.81
CA ASN A 84 -12.36 -6.82 -18.07
C ASN A 84 -12.15 -5.30 -17.95
N SER A 85 -11.47 -4.72 -18.94
CA SER A 85 -11.17 -3.28 -19.00
C SER A 85 -12.39 -2.39 -19.29
N ASN A 86 -13.53 -2.98 -19.66
CA ASN A 86 -14.67 -2.25 -20.19
C ASN A 86 -15.53 -1.48 -19.15
N SER A 87 -15.25 -1.56 -17.84
CA SER A 87 -16.05 -0.84 -16.82
C SER A 87 -15.32 0.26 -16.06
N LEU A 88 -14.07 0.58 -16.44
CA LEU A 88 -13.37 1.73 -15.88
C LEU A 88 -13.80 3.00 -16.62
N VAL A 89 -15.01 3.47 -16.29
CA VAL A 89 -15.48 4.80 -16.69
C VAL A 89 -14.46 5.83 -16.19
N GLU A 90 -14.17 6.86 -16.99
CA GLU A 90 -13.31 7.98 -16.57
C GLU A 90 -13.84 8.59 -15.28
N ARG A 91 -13.09 8.42 -14.18
CA ARG A 91 -13.46 8.91 -12.85
C ARG A 91 -12.33 9.73 -12.28
N SER A 92 -12.67 10.81 -11.58
CA SER A 92 -11.71 11.79 -11.03
C SER A 92 -10.63 11.14 -10.18
N TYR A 93 -11.01 10.18 -9.32
CA TYR A 93 -10.06 9.53 -8.42
C TYR A 93 -9.00 8.71 -9.16
N LEU A 94 -9.29 8.18 -10.35
CA LEU A 94 -8.32 7.38 -11.14
C LEU A 94 -7.10 8.20 -11.56
N ALA A 95 -7.20 9.54 -11.64
CA ALA A 95 -6.08 10.40 -11.99
C ALA A 95 -4.92 10.34 -10.97
N SER A 96 -5.20 9.93 -9.74
CA SER A 96 -4.20 9.79 -8.65
C SER A 96 -3.74 8.34 -8.43
N LEU A 97 -4.23 7.37 -9.22
CA LEU A 97 -3.97 5.94 -9.03
C LEU A 97 -3.24 5.37 -10.25
N GLU A 98 -2.25 4.51 -10.01
CA GLU A 98 -1.56 3.77 -11.08
C GLU A 98 -2.27 2.44 -11.31
N LEU A 99 -2.95 2.29 -12.45
CA LEU A 99 -3.64 1.05 -12.81
C LEU A 99 -2.76 0.16 -13.70
N LYS A 100 -2.69 -1.13 -13.36
CA LYS A 100 -2.04 -2.20 -14.14
C LYS A 100 -3.00 -3.35 -14.37
N VAL A 101 -3.05 -3.86 -15.59
CA VAL A 101 -3.82 -5.08 -15.94
C VAL A 101 -2.87 -6.29 -15.89
N ASP A 102 -2.42 -6.63 -14.69
CA ASP A 102 -1.54 -7.77 -14.43
C ASP A 102 -1.62 -8.15 -12.94
N ARG A 103 -0.86 -9.17 -12.53
CA ARG A 103 -0.61 -9.51 -11.13
C ARG A 103 0.62 -8.75 -10.61
N PRO A 104 0.62 -8.35 -9.33
CA PRO A 104 1.79 -7.72 -8.74
C PRO A 104 2.94 -8.72 -8.58
N ILE A 105 4.14 -8.33 -9.01
CA ILE A 105 5.39 -9.02 -8.68
C ILE A 105 5.93 -8.39 -7.40
N PHE A 106 5.67 -9.02 -6.25
CA PHE A 106 5.92 -8.40 -4.95
C PHE A 106 7.40 -8.14 -4.65
N SER A 107 8.33 -8.93 -5.19
CA SER A 107 9.76 -8.64 -5.07
C SER A 107 10.13 -7.31 -5.73
N GLN A 108 9.57 -7.01 -6.91
CA GLN A 108 9.77 -5.72 -7.59
C GLN A 108 9.13 -4.58 -6.80
N VAL A 109 7.87 -4.73 -6.38
CA VAL A 109 7.17 -3.74 -5.55
C VAL A 109 7.99 -3.41 -4.30
N LEU A 110 8.45 -4.45 -3.60
CA LEU A 110 9.16 -4.26 -2.34
C LEU A 110 10.54 -3.64 -2.56
N ASN A 111 11.26 -4.05 -3.61
CA ASN A 111 12.54 -3.43 -3.98
C ASN A 111 12.39 -1.97 -4.41
N GLU A 112 11.33 -1.63 -5.16
CA GLU A 112 11.01 -0.24 -5.51
C GLU A 112 10.78 0.61 -4.25
N VAL A 113 9.96 0.09 -3.32
CA VAL A 113 9.71 0.76 -2.04
C VAL A 113 10.99 0.87 -1.22
N ALA A 114 11.77 -0.21 -1.12
CA ALA A 114 13.00 -0.34 -0.35
C ALA A 114 14.17 0.51 -0.90
N SER A 115 14.14 0.84 -2.19
CA SER A 115 15.18 1.63 -2.86
C SER A 115 14.80 3.10 -3.04
N GLY A 116 13.57 3.49 -2.68
CA GLY A 116 13.11 4.87 -2.84
C GLY A 116 13.83 5.86 -1.93
N GLU A 117 13.98 7.12 -2.39
CA GLU A 117 14.65 8.21 -1.65
C GLU A 117 14.10 8.45 -0.23
N ALA A 118 12.86 8.03 0.00
CA ALA A 118 12.19 7.95 1.29
C ALA A 118 13.03 7.29 2.40
N LEU A 119 13.90 6.35 2.04
CA LEU A 119 14.60 5.45 2.96
C LEU A 119 16.06 5.83 3.23
N VAL A 120 16.62 6.81 2.49
CA VAL A 120 17.95 7.38 2.73
C VAL A 120 18.09 7.93 4.16
N ASN A 121 16.97 8.26 4.79
CA ASN A 121 16.92 8.84 6.12
C ASN A 121 16.50 7.84 7.22
N GLY A 122 16.46 6.53 6.92
CA GLY A 122 16.05 5.48 7.87
C GLY A 122 14.61 5.63 8.38
N GLY A 123 14.34 5.08 9.58
CA GLY A 123 13.03 5.19 10.24
C GLY A 123 12.08 4.00 10.04
N GLY A 124 12.57 2.93 9.42
CA GLY A 124 11.93 1.62 9.31
C GLY A 124 10.83 1.54 8.24
N LEU A 125 10.57 0.31 7.79
CA LEU A 125 9.51 -0.05 6.87
C LEU A 125 8.47 -0.95 7.57
N GLY A 126 7.23 -0.49 7.64
CA GLY A 126 6.09 -1.30 8.06
C GLY A 126 5.38 -1.89 6.85
N VAL A 127 5.27 -3.22 6.77
CA VAL A 127 4.55 -3.92 5.71
C VAL A 127 3.30 -4.54 6.30
N GLY A 128 2.13 -4.20 5.76
CA GLY A 128 0.84 -4.77 6.09
C GLY A 128 0.28 -5.51 4.89
N VAL A 129 -0.22 -6.73 5.07
CA VAL A 129 -0.86 -7.49 3.99
C VAL A 129 -2.12 -8.19 4.46
N CYS A 130 -3.21 -8.06 3.70
CA CYS A 130 -4.45 -8.80 3.92
C CYS A 130 -4.99 -9.34 2.59
N GLY A 131 -5.19 -10.65 2.47
CA GLY A 131 -5.54 -11.24 1.19
C GLY A 131 -5.67 -12.77 1.17
N PRO A 132 -5.90 -13.35 -0.03
CA PRO A 132 -5.82 -14.79 -0.23
C PRO A 132 -4.39 -15.31 0.01
N SER A 133 -4.27 -16.60 0.36
CA SER A 133 -3.00 -17.23 0.75
C SER A 133 -1.83 -16.92 -0.18
N GLY A 134 -1.98 -17.13 -1.49
CA GLY A 134 -0.89 -16.88 -2.44
C GLY A 134 -0.42 -15.41 -2.49
N LEU A 135 -1.29 -14.44 -2.19
CA LEU A 135 -0.91 -13.04 -2.10
C LEU A 135 -0.12 -12.77 -0.82
N VAL A 136 -0.61 -13.26 0.32
CA VAL A 136 0.05 -13.09 1.63
C VAL A 136 1.41 -13.76 1.64
N GLU A 137 1.50 -14.98 1.11
CA GLU A 137 2.75 -15.73 0.97
C GLU A 137 3.72 -15.01 0.02
N GLY A 138 3.24 -14.50 -1.11
CA GLY A 138 4.06 -13.72 -2.04
C GLY A 138 4.67 -12.46 -1.42
N VAL A 139 3.90 -11.70 -0.63
CA VAL A 139 4.42 -10.54 0.12
C VAL A 139 5.39 -10.98 1.22
N SER A 140 5.06 -12.04 1.95
CA SER A 140 5.91 -12.56 3.03
C SER A 140 7.26 -13.02 2.51
N GLN A 141 7.27 -13.75 1.39
CA GLN A 141 8.48 -14.20 0.71
C GLN A 141 9.31 -13.02 0.22
N ALA A 142 8.69 -12.02 -0.43
CA ALA A 142 9.39 -10.83 -0.87
C ALA A 142 10.08 -10.09 0.29
N VAL A 143 9.45 -10.02 1.47
CA VAL A 143 10.06 -9.43 2.68
C VAL A 143 11.25 -10.24 3.16
N MET A 144 11.19 -11.57 3.12
CA MET A 144 12.30 -12.43 3.51
C MET A 144 13.49 -12.35 2.54
N ASP A 145 13.22 -12.08 1.26
CA ASP A 145 14.23 -12.02 0.20
C ASP A 145 14.93 -10.65 0.08
N LEU A 146 14.56 -9.66 0.91
CA LEU A 146 15.20 -8.35 0.90
C LEU A 146 16.69 -8.45 1.27
N ASP A 147 17.51 -7.65 0.59
CA ASP A 147 18.95 -7.57 0.88
C ASP A 147 19.17 -7.09 2.33
N PRO A 148 19.97 -7.80 3.15
CA PRO A 148 20.22 -7.42 4.55
C PRO A 148 20.78 -6.01 4.71
N ASN A 149 21.62 -5.53 3.78
CA ASN A 149 22.16 -4.17 3.81
C ASN A 149 21.06 -3.14 3.54
N GLN A 150 20.12 -3.44 2.64
CA GLN A 150 18.95 -2.59 2.43
C GLN A 150 18.08 -2.56 3.69
N VAL A 151 17.79 -3.71 4.29
CA VAL A 151 17.02 -3.80 5.55
C VAL A 151 17.68 -2.98 6.66
N GLN A 152 19.00 -3.06 6.79
CA GLN A 152 19.76 -2.27 7.75
C GLN A 152 19.69 -0.77 7.46
N GLY A 153 19.89 -0.35 6.20
CA GLY A 153 19.83 1.06 5.79
C GLY A 153 18.47 1.69 6.03
N ILE A 154 17.39 0.92 5.86
CA ILE A 154 16.01 1.33 6.12
C ILE A 154 15.76 1.54 7.62
N GLY A 155 16.51 0.87 8.50
CA GLY A 155 16.24 0.82 9.93
C GLY A 155 15.30 -0.33 10.33
N GLY A 156 15.25 -1.40 9.53
CA GLY A 156 14.48 -2.61 9.78
C GLY A 156 13.12 -2.67 9.08
N VAL A 157 12.64 -3.89 8.88
CA VAL A 157 11.35 -4.19 8.22
C VAL A 157 10.47 -4.99 9.19
N LYS A 158 9.20 -4.61 9.32
CA LYS A 158 8.21 -5.36 10.12
C LYS A 158 7.01 -5.73 9.27
N LEU A 159 6.73 -7.03 9.19
CA LEU A 159 5.56 -7.57 8.51
C LEU A 159 4.40 -7.82 9.48
N HIS A 160 3.20 -7.42 9.06
CA HIS A 160 1.91 -7.76 9.64
C HIS A 160 1.06 -8.41 8.53
N SER A 161 0.65 -9.66 8.73
CA SER A 161 -0.09 -10.42 7.73
C SER A 161 -1.39 -10.94 8.30
N GLU A 162 -2.47 -10.77 7.52
CA GLU A 162 -3.75 -11.42 7.73
C GLU A 162 -4.10 -12.23 6.48
N LYS A 163 -4.54 -13.48 6.67
CA LYS A 163 -4.81 -14.41 5.59
C LYS A 163 -6.24 -14.90 5.68
N PHE A 164 -6.96 -14.86 4.56
CA PHE A 164 -8.28 -15.46 4.43
C PHE A 164 -8.32 -16.43 3.24
N GLY A 165 -9.34 -17.28 3.23
CA GLY A 165 -9.39 -18.46 2.36
C GLY A 165 -8.64 -19.62 3.00
N TRP A 166 -9.30 -20.77 3.04
CA TRP A 166 -8.80 -22.02 3.60
C TRP A 166 -8.04 -22.83 2.57
#